data_AF-A0A433T834-F1
#
_entry.id   AF-A0A433T834-F1
#
_cell.length_a   1.000
_cell.length_b   1.000
_cell.length_c   1.000
_cell.angle_alpha   90.00
_cell.angle_beta   90.00
_cell.angle_gamma   90.00
#
_symmetry.space_group_name_H-M   'P 1'
#
loop_
_entity.id
_entity.type
_entity.pdbx_description
1 polymer ?
#
loop_
_entity_poly.entity_id
_entity_poly.type
_entity_poly.pdbx_seq_one_letter_code
_entity_poly.pdbx_strand_id
1 'polypeptide(L)'
;MSSSWVAFFGLMFFVLAFAPGAGPMPWTVNAELYPLWARSVANSLSTWTNWCCNYIVSNLFLTAAKVFSISGILFGFSVVCLMAALFSAYAVPETRNISLEQLGKGSFSAVSSVKTTATLNDAVDILQLRKKVKHPEKSEEIVSATQSNVYTTV
;
A
#
# COMPACT_ATOMS: atom_id res chain seq x y z
N MET A 1 30.26 -20.25 -10.91
CA MET A 1 28.84 -20.61 -11.10
C MET A 1 28.39 -20.00 -12.42
N SER A 2 27.69 -20.74 -13.28
CA SER A 2 27.21 -20.23 -14.58
C SER A 2 26.32 -19.00 -14.37
N SER A 3 26.58 -17.92 -15.12
CA SER A 3 25.85 -16.65 -15.05
C SER A 3 24.32 -16.81 -15.18
N SER A 4 23.86 -17.90 -15.78
CA SER A 4 22.43 -18.22 -15.93
C SER A 4 21.72 -18.46 -14.60
N TRP A 5 22.39 -19.05 -13.60
CA TRP A 5 21.79 -19.29 -12.28
C TRP A 5 21.55 -17.98 -11.52
N VAL A 6 22.47 -17.03 -11.66
CA VAL A 6 22.33 -15.69 -11.04
C VAL A 6 21.14 -14.95 -11.64
N ALA A 7 20.98 -14.99 -12.97
CA ALA A 7 19.84 -14.39 -13.64
C ALA A 7 18.51 -15.05 -13.24
N PHE A 8 18.49 -16.38 -13.12
CA PHE A 8 17.30 -17.14 -12.71
C PHE A 8 16.83 -16.76 -11.30
N PHE A 9 17.71 -16.85 -10.30
CA PHE A 9 17.36 -16.51 -8.92
C PHE A 9 17.04 -15.02 -8.75
N GLY A 10 17.74 -14.14 -9.48
CA GLY A 10 17.46 -12.70 -9.48
C GLY A 10 16.06 -12.37 -10.02
N LEU A 11 15.66 -12.99 -11.15
CA LEU A 11 14.32 -12.84 -11.69
C LEU A 11 13.25 -13.42 -10.76
N MET A 12 13.52 -14.56 -10.14
CA MET A 12 12.59 -15.20 -9.20
C MET A 12 12.32 -14.31 -7.99
N PHE A 13 13.37 -13.73 -7.41
CA PHE A 13 13.24 -12.78 -6.30
C PHE A 13 12.48 -11.51 -6.71
N PHE A 14 12.77 -10.98 -7.90
CA PHE A 14 12.04 -9.84 -8.45
C PHE A 14 10.54 -10.11 -8.57
N VAL A 15 10.13 -11.25 -9.14
CA VAL A 15 8.71 -11.60 -9.30
C VAL A 15 8.03 -11.79 -7.95
N LEU A 16 8.69 -12.46 -7.00
CA LEU A 16 8.15 -12.68 -5.65
C LEU A 16 7.94 -11.37 -4.88
N ALA A 17 8.84 -10.39 -5.05
CA ALA A 17 8.68 -9.06 -4.45
C ALA A 17 7.61 -8.22 -5.19
N PHE A 18 7.53 -8.34 -6.51
CA PHE A 18 6.60 -7.57 -7.33
C PHE A 18 5.14 -8.00 -7.14
N ALA A 19 4.88 -9.31 -7.05
CA ALA A 19 3.53 -9.88 -7.05
C ALA A 19 2.60 -9.36 -5.92
N PRO A 20 2.99 -9.33 -4.63
CA PRO A 20 2.13 -8.81 -3.57
C PRO A 20 2.17 -7.28 -3.45
N GLY A 21 3.23 -6.63 -3.93
CA GLY A 21 3.46 -5.21 -3.74
C GLY A 21 3.14 -4.38 -4.98
N ALA A 22 4.16 -4.16 -5.81
CA ALA A 22 4.10 -3.22 -6.93
C ALA A 22 3.09 -3.61 -8.04
N GLY A 23 2.65 -4.87 -8.10
CA GLY A 23 1.60 -5.31 -9.01
C GLY A 23 0.23 -4.72 -8.68
N PRO A 24 -0.40 -5.10 -7.55
CA PRO A 24 -1.75 -4.65 -7.20
C PRO A 24 -1.81 -3.28 -6.50
N MET A 25 -0.78 -2.91 -5.72
CA MET A 25 -0.87 -1.74 -4.83
C MET A 25 -1.18 -0.42 -5.55
N PRO A 26 -0.55 -0.06 -6.71
CA PRO A 26 -0.87 1.19 -7.37
C PRO A 26 -2.34 1.29 -7.80
N TRP A 27 -2.93 0.17 -8.22
CA TRP A 27 -4.35 0.13 -8.62
C TRP A 27 -5.29 0.27 -7.43
N THR A 28 -4.95 -0.38 -6.30
CA THR A 28 -5.70 -0.27 -5.05
C THR A 28 -5.65 1.15 -4.50
N VAL A 29 -4.46 1.73 -4.37
CA VAL A 29 -4.29 3.10 -3.85
C VAL A 29 -5.02 4.10 -4.75
N ASN A 30 -4.93 3.96 -6.07
CA ASN A 30 -5.62 4.84 -7.01
C ASN A 30 -7.15 4.77 -6.86
N ALA A 31 -7.71 3.61 -6.48
CA ALA A 31 -9.15 3.50 -6.20
C ALA A 31 -9.57 4.16 -4.87
N GLU A 32 -8.69 4.18 -3.87
CA GLU A 32 -8.96 4.70 -2.52
C GLU A 32 -8.68 6.21 -2.38
N LEU A 33 -7.79 6.76 -3.20
CA LEU A 33 -7.28 8.12 -3.05
C LEU A 33 -8.31 9.21 -3.36
N TYR A 34 -9.25 8.94 -4.27
CA TYR A 34 -10.16 9.96 -4.79
C TYR A 34 -11.52 9.98 -4.10
N PRO A 35 -12.11 11.18 -3.88
CA PRO A 35 -13.48 11.32 -3.39
C PRO A 35 -14.48 10.80 -4.43
N LEU A 36 -15.65 10.34 -3.96
CA LEU A 36 -16.66 9.65 -4.79
C LEU A 36 -17.04 10.41 -6.07
N TRP A 37 -17.18 11.72 -6.01
CA TRP A 37 -17.59 12.55 -7.15
C TRP A 37 -16.52 12.68 -8.25
N ALA A 38 -15.23 12.53 -7.92
CA ALA A 38 -14.11 12.69 -8.85
C ALA A 38 -13.48 11.36 -9.29
N ARG A 39 -13.83 10.26 -8.60
CA ARG A 39 -13.13 8.99 -8.69
C ARG A 39 -13.05 8.44 -10.11
N SER A 40 -14.14 8.45 -10.86
CA SER A 40 -14.19 7.87 -12.21
C SER A 40 -13.25 8.60 -13.19
N VAL A 41 -13.24 9.93 -13.14
CA VAL A 41 -12.39 10.78 -13.99
C VAL A 41 -10.92 10.65 -13.60
N ALA A 42 -10.63 10.62 -12.31
CA ALA A 42 -9.26 10.47 -11.83
C ALA A 42 -8.68 9.07 -12.13
N ASN A 43 -9.48 8.00 -11.96
CA ASN A 43 -9.06 6.65 -12.33
C ASN A 43 -8.80 6.51 -13.83
N SER A 44 -9.64 7.09 -14.68
CA SER A 44 -9.48 6.99 -16.13
C SER A 44 -8.24 7.74 -16.62
N LEU A 45 -7.97 8.93 -16.08
CA LEU A 45 -6.77 9.71 -16.42
C LEU A 45 -5.48 9.01 -15.96
N SER A 46 -5.49 8.45 -14.75
CA SER A 46 -4.37 7.66 -14.20
C SER A 46 -4.09 6.42 -15.06
N THR A 47 -5.15 5.68 -15.42
CA THR A 47 -5.05 4.50 -16.29
C THR A 47 -4.53 4.88 -17.68
N TRP A 48 -5.05 5.95 -18.28
CA TRP A 48 -4.57 6.44 -19.57
C TRP A 48 -3.08 6.82 -19.52
N THR A 49 -2.67 7.55 -18.48
CA THR A 49 -1.25 7.91 -18.28
C THR A 49 -0.36 6.68 -18.14
N ASN A 50 -0.81 5.66 -17.41
CA ASN A 50 -0.10 4.39 -17.27
C ASN A 50 0.11 3.71 -18.63
N TRP A 51 -0.94 3.58 -19.44
CA TRP A 51 -0.86 2.97 -20.76
C TRP A 51 -0.02 3.80 -21.75
N CYS A 52 -0.11 5.14 -21.70
CA CYS A 52 0.74 6.01 -22.50
C CYS A 52 2.22 5.85 -22.15
N CYS A 53 2.57 5.83 -20.87
CA CYS A 53 3.93 5.57 -20.42
C CYS A 53 4.41 4.18 -20.87
N ASN A 54 3.57 3.14 -20.75
CA ASN A 54 3.89 1.80 -21.23
C ASN A 54 4.19 1.80 -22.74
N TYR A 55 3.37 2.47 -23.54
CA TYR A 55 3.59 2.61 -24.98
C TYR A 55 4.92 3.29 -25.29
N ILE A 56 5.24 4.40 -24.62
CA ILE A 56 6.51 5.12 -24.81
C ILE A 56 7.71 4.23 -24.46
N VAL A 57 7.68 3.59 -23.29
CA VAL A 57 8.76 2.69 -22.83
C VAL A 57 8.94 1.53 -23.80
N SER A 58 7.85 0.90 -24.24
CA SER A 58 7.90 -0.21 -25.19
C SER A 58 8.55 0.19 -26.52
N ASN A 59 8.28 1.39 -27.03
CA ASN A 59 8.90 1.90 -28.25
C ASN A 59 10.38 2.27 -28.05
N LEU A 60 10.72 2.92 -26.93
CA LEU A 60 12.10 3.34 -26.66
C LEU A 60 13.00 2.16 -26.28
N PHE A 61 12.47 1.09 -25.69
CA PHE A 61 13.26 -0.01 -25.15
C PHE A 61 14.16 -0.67 -26.20
N LEU A 62 13.63 -1.02 -27.39
CA LEU A 62 14.42 -1.66 -28.44
C LEU A 62 15.53 -0.74 -28.98
N THR A 63 15.24 0.56 -29.12
CA THR A 63 16.20 1.55 -29.59
C THR A 63 17.29 1.78 -28.55
N ALA A 64 16.90 1.94 -27.29
CA ALA A 64 17.84 2.09 -26.18
C ALA A 64 18.72 0.85 -26.03
N ALA A 65 18.17 -0.37 -26.18
CA ALA A 65 18.91 -1.63 -26.00
C ALA A 65 20.04 -1.80 -27.01
N LYS A 66 19.86 -1.26 -28.22
CA LYS A 66 20.89 -1.23 -29.26
C LYS A 66 22.03 -0.26 -28.93
N VAL A 67 21.77 0.81 -28.18
CA VAL A 67 22.76 1.87 -27.88
C VAL A 67 23.50 1.61 -26.56
N PHE A 68 22.80 1.20 -25.50
CA PHE A 68 23.35 1.15 -24.13
C PHE A 68 23.60 -0.27 -23.59
N SER A 69 23.36 -1.31 -24.40
CA SER A 69 23.31 -2.71 -23.98
C SER A 69 22.15 -3.03 -23.02
N ILE A 70 21.70 -4.28 -23.05
CA ILE A 70 20.57 -4.77 -22.23
C ILE A 70 20.87 -4.62 -20.74
N SER A 71 22.10 -4.91 -20.31
CA SER A 71 22.50 -4.79 -18.90
C SER A 71 22.41 -3.34 -18.38
N GLY A 72 22.76 -2.35 -19.22
CA GLY A 72 22.69 -0.93 -18.84
C GLY A 72 21.26 -0.45 -18.62
N ILE A 73 20.32 -0.90 -19.45
CA ILE A 73 18.90 -0.53 -19.33
C ILE A 73 18.23 -1.20 -18.16
N LEU A 74 18.50 -2.49 -17.94
CA LEU A 74 17.99 -3.20 -16.76
C LEU A 74 18.49 -2.55 -15.47
N PHE A 75 19.75 -2.11 -15.44
CA PHE A 75 20.28 -1.34 -14.31
C PHE A 75 19.57 0.01 -14.16
N GLY A 76 19.33 0.73 -15.26
CA GLY A 76 18.55 1.98 -15.25
C GLY A 76 17.14 1.79 -14.68
N PHE A 77 16.44 0.72 -15.09
CA PHE A 77 15.13 0.39 -14.52
C PHE A 77 15.21 0.05 -13.03
N SER A 78 16.24 -0.65 -12.58
CA SER A 78 16.46 -0.91 -11.15
C SER A 78 16.56 0.39 -10.33
N VAL A 79 17.28 1.40 -10.84
CA VAL A 79 17.39 2.72 -10.19
C VAL A 79 16.03 3.42 -10.14
N VAL A 80 15.27 3.41 -11.23
CA VAL A 80 13.92 4.00 -11.28
C VAL A 80 12.98 3.28 -10.31
N CYS A 81 13.04 1.94 -10.23
CA CYS A 81 12.27 1.16 -9.27
C CYS A 81 12.63 1.52 -7.82
N LEU A 82 13.91 1.70 -7.50
CA LEU A 82 14.34 2.12 -6.17
C LEU A 82 13.82 3.51 -5.81
N MET A 83 13.92 4.48 -6.73
CA MET A 83 13.35 5.81 -6.53
C MET A 83 11.83 5.76 -6.35
N ALA A 84 11.12 4.94 -7.12
CA ALA A 84 9.67 4.75 -6.98
C ALA A 84 9.30 4.09 -5.64
N ALA A 85 10.12 3.16 -5.14
CA ALA A 85 9.93 2.55 -3.83
C ALA A 85 10.13 3.57 -2.71
N LEU A 86 11.18 4.40 -2.78
CA LEU A 86 11.41 5.48 -1.83
C LEU A 86 10.28 6.52 -1.88
N PHE A 87 9.87 6.94 -3.07
CA PHE A 87 8.74 7.84 -3.24
C PHE A 87 7.47 7.25 -2.62
N SER A 88 7.17 5.98 -2.87
CA SER A 88 6.02 5.31 -2.28
C SER A 88 6.10 5.28 -0.75
N ALA A 89 7.29 5.05 -0.19
CA ALA A 89 7.49 4.99 1.26
C ALA A 89 7.31 6.35 1.97
N TYR A 90 7.69 7.46 1.34
CA TYR A 90 7.66 8.79 1.96
C TYR A 90 6.46 9.65 1.56
N ALA A 91 6.01 9.56 0.31
CA ALA A 91 5.00 10.45 -0.26
C ALA A 91 3.58 9.90 -0.23
N VAL A 92 3.40 8.57 -0.12
CA VAL A 92 2.07 7.95 -0.06
C VAL A 92 1.67 7.75 1.40
N PRO A 93 0.73 8.56 1.94
CA PRO A 93 0.22 8.32 3.28
C PRO A 93 -0.61 7.03 3.28
N GLU A 94 -0.49 6.27 4.37
CA GLU A 94 -1.27 5.03 4.58
C GLU A 94 -2.78 5.33 4.51
N THR A 95 -3.47 4.81 3.49
CA THR A 95 -4.93 4.97 3.28
C THR A 95 -5.76 3.94 4.06
N ARG A 96 -5.10 2.96 4.69
CA ARG A 96 -5.75 1.84 5.36
C ARG A 96 -6.61 2.29 6.54
N ASN A 97 -7.87 1.82 6.56
CA ASN A 97 -8.92 2.09 7.56
C ASN A 97 -9.59 3.48 7.51
N ILE A 98 -9.47 4.23 6.41
CA ILE A 98 -10.18 5.50 6.25
C ILE A 98 -11.41 5.30 5.37
N SER A 99 -12.59 5.62 5.90
CA SER A 99 -13.82 5.53 5.12
C SER A 99 -13.82 6.57 3.99
N LEU A 100 -14.34 6.18 2.83
CA LEU A 100 -14.41 7.04 1.65
C LEU A 100 -15.23 8.32 1.89
N GLU A 101 -16.17 8.29 2.84
CA GLU A 101 -16.98 9.43 3.26
C GLU A 101 -16.15 10.50 4.00
N GLN A 102 -15.11 10.10 4.74
CA GLN A 102 -14.21 11.03 5.42
C GLN A 102 -13.25 11.72 4.45
N LEU A 103 -12.82 11.04 3.37
CA LEU A 103 -12.05 11.65 2.27
C LEU A 103 -12.86 12.67 1.47
N GLY A 104 -14.16 12.42 1.27
CA GLY A 104 -15.08 13.33 0.57
C GLY A 104 -15.23 14.72 1.20
N LYS A 105 -14.93 14.85 2.51
CA LYS A 105 -14.97 16.13 3.25
C LYS A 105 -13.68 16.96 3.14
N GLY A 106 -12.72 16.54 2.31
CA GLY A 106 -11.64 17.39 1.82
C GLY A 106 -10.44 17.58 2.75
N SER A 107 -10.21 16.68 3.72
CA SER A 107 -9.11 16.87 4.68
C SER A 107 -8.09 15.74 4.63
N PHE A 108 -7.04 15.91 3.82
CA PHE A 108 -5.80 15.14 3.99
C PHE A 108 -5.27 15.26 5.45
N SER A 109 -5.61 16.33 6.18
CA SER A 109 -5.33 16.48 7.61
C SER A 109 -6.08 15.48 8.51
N ALA A 110 -7.22 14.93 8.08
CA ALA A 110 -7.93 13.90 8.84
C ALA A 110 -7.16 12.57 8.87
N VAL A 111 -6.37 12.27 7.83
CA VAL A 111 -5.51 11.08 7.75
C VAL A 111 -4.43 11.09 8.84
N SER A 112 -3.84 12.27 9.12
CA SER A 112 -2.89 12.47 10.22
C SER A 112 -3.56 12.33 11.60
N SER A 113 -4.79 12.83 11.73
CA SER A 113 -5.54 12.72 12.98
C SER A 113 -5.93 11.27 13.30
N VAL A 114 -6.33 10.46 12.31
CA VAL A 114 -6.70 9.05 12.50
C VAL A 114 -5.50 8.21 12.97
N LYS A 115 -4.30 8.42 12.42
CA LYS A 115 -3.08 7.76 12.94
C LYS A 115 -2.86 8.06 14.42
N THR A 116 -3.08 9.30 14.84
CA THR A 116 -2.93 9.71 16.25
C THR A 116 -4.00 9.09 17.15
N THR A 117 -5.26 9.06 16.70
CA THR A 117 -6.37 8.50 17.48
C THR A 117 -6.27 6.97 17.61
N ALA A 118 -5.79 6.26 16.58
CA ALA A 118 -5.57 4.81 16.65
C ALA A 118 -4.50 4.46 17.68
N THR A 119 -3.36 5.16 17.66
CA THR A 119 -2.29 4.95 18.66
C THR A 119 -2.75 5.29 20.08
N LEU A 120 -3.60 6.31 20.24
CA LEU A 120 -4.17 6.64 21.54
C LEU A 120 -5.16 5.59 22.05
N ASN A 121 -6.03 5.05 21.18
CA ASN A 121 -6.98 4.02 21.57
C ASN A 121 -6.27 2.71 21.96
N ASP A 122 -5.22 2.31 21.23
CA ASP A 122 -4.40 1.14 21.57
C ASP A 122 -3.68 1.35 22.92
N ALA A 123 -3.16 2.56 23.17
CA ALA A 123 -2.55 2.90 24.45
C ALA A 123 -3.58 2.90 25.61
N VAL A 124 -4.79 3.41 25.37
CA VAL A 124 -5.89 3.38 26.36
C VAL A 124 -6.32 1.94 26.64
N ASP A 125 -6.40 1.08 25.64
CA ASP A 125 -6.79 -0.33 25.81
C ASP A 125 -5.75 -1.12 26.62
N ILE A 126 -4.45 -0.91 26.36
CA ILE A 126 -3.37 -1.48 27.17
C ILE A 126 -3.45 -1.01 28.64
N LEU A 127 -3.83 0.25 28.88
CA LEU A 127 -4.02 0.79 30.23
C LEU A 127 -5.28 0.22 30.91
N GLN A 128 -6.35 -0.02 30.17
CA GLN A 128 -7.57 -0.70 30.66
C GLN A 128 -7.28 -2.15 31.01
N LEU A 129 -6.51 -2.86 30.17
CA LEU A 129 -6.03 -4.21 30.42
C LEU A 129 -5.11 -4.28 31.64
N ARG A 130 -4.19 -3.31 31.81
CA ARG A 130 -3.36 -3.21 33.03
C ARG A 130 -4.19 -3.00 34.30
N LYS A 131 -5.31 -2.27 34.22
CA LYS A 131 -6.26 -2.14 35.34
C LYS A 131 -7.02 -3.44 35.63
N LYS A 132 -7.41 -4.20 34.60
CA LYS A 132 -8.07 -5.51 34.77
C LYS A 132 -7.15 -6.60 35.32
N VAL A 133 -5.88 -6.62 34.91
CA VAL A 133 -4.90 -7.64 35.35
C VAL A 133 -4.55 -7.52 36.85
N LYS A 134 -4.89 -6.40 37.51
CA LYS A 134 -4.68 -6.25 38.96
C LYS A 134 -5.68 -7.02 39.85
N HIS A 135 -6.74 -7.62 39.28
CA HIS A 135 -7.67 -8.48 40.01
C HIS A 135 -8.03 -9.75 39.20
N PRO A 136 -7.43 -10.92 39.52
CA PRO A 136 -7.45 -12.12 38.67
C PRO A 136 -8.78 -12.94 38.70
N GLU A 137 -9.91 -12.37 39.11
CA GLU A 137 -11.16 -13.12 39.34
C GLU A 137 -12.30 -12.82 38.34
N LYS A 138 -12.18 -11.79 37.48
CA LYS A 138 -13.29 -11.34 36.59
C LYS A 138 -13.01 -11.42 35.08
N SER A 139 -12.09 -12.27 34.67
CA SER A 139 -11.68 -12.41 33.26
C SER A 139 -12.71 -13.13 32.39
N GLU A 140 -13.52 -14.04 32.94
CA GLU A 140 -14.44 -14.87 32.13
C GLU A 140 -15.77 -14.16 31.79
N GLU A 141 -16.25 -13.24 32.63
CA GLU A 141 -17.52 -12.54 32.43
C GLU A 141 -17.45 -11.53 31.26
N ILE A 142 -16.27 -10.97 30.99
CA ILE A 142 -16.10 -9.91 29.97
C ILE A 142 -15.82 -10.49 28.58
N VAL A 143 -15.29 -11.71 28.50
CA VAL A 143 -15.13 -12.44 27.23
C VAL A 143 -16.50 -12.86 26.69
N SER A 144 -17.43 -13.26 27.58
CA SER A 144 -18.81 -13.58 27.25
C SER A 144 -19.59 -12.38 26.67
N ALA A 145 -19.49 -11.20 27.29
CA ALA A 145 -20.22 -10.00 26.84
C ALA A 145 -19.67 -9.40 25.54
N THR A 146 -18.39 -9.63 25.24
CA THR A 146 -17.76 -9.13 24.00
C THR A 146 -18.13 -10.01 22.80
N GLN A 147 -18.30 -11.33 23.00
CA GLN A 147 -18.76 -12.22 21.93
C GLN A 147 -20.23 -11.98 21.54
N SER A 148 -21.10 -11.54 22.44
CA SER A 148 -22.52 -11.33 22.10
C SER A 148 -22.77 -10.10 21.23
N ASN A 149 -21.94 -9.05 21.32
CA ASN A 149 -22.19 -7.79 20.63
C ASN A 149 -21.65 -7.74 19.18
N VAL A 150 -20.89 -8.75 18.76
CA VAL A 150 -20.35 -8.86 17.39
C VAL A 150 -21.34 -9.53 16.42
N TYR A 151 -22.36 -10.24 16.92
CA TYR A 151 -23.32 -10.97 16.08
C TYR A 151 -24.69 -10.29 15.90
N THR A 152 -24.91 -9.08 16.43
CA THR A 152 -26.21 -8.38 16.35
C THR A 152 -26.21 -7.17 15.40
N THR A 153 -25.14 -6.97 14.62
CA THR A 153 -25.11 -5.96 13.55
C THR A 153 -24.81 -6.61 12.20
N VAL A 154 -25.77 -7.40 11.74
CA VAL A 154 -26.04 -7.74 10.33
C VAL A 154 -27.53 -7.56 10.08
#